data_AF-A0A379TUH7-F1
#
_entry.id   AF-A0A379TUH7-F1
#
_cell.length_a   1.000
_cell.length_b   1.000
_cell.length_c   1.000
_cell.angle_alpha   90.00
_cell.angle_beta   90.00
_cell.angle_gamma   90.00
#
_symmetry.space_group_name_H-M   'P 1'
#
loop_
_entity.id
_entity.type
_entity.pdbx_description
1 polymer ?
#
loop_
_entity_poly.entity_id
_entity_poly.type
_entity_poly.pdbx_seq_one_letter_code
_entity_poly.pdbx_strand_id
1 'polypeptide(L)' 'MRMMRLSVSPLAKLGVQSTEIQASPVAGMKTVLTNSGVLYVTDDGKHIIQGPMYDVSGAHPVNVTNKLLMGQLNALEKR' A
#
# COMPACT_ATOMS: atom_id res chain seq x y z
N MET A 1 -12.65 15.35 27.34
CA MET A 1 -12.22 15.10 25.95
C MET A 1 -12.45 13.63 25.63
N ARG A 2 -13.29 13.33 24.64
CA ARG A 2 -13.70 11.96 24.30
C ARG A 2 -12.55 11.27 23.55
N MET A 3 -11.97 10.24 24.16
CA MET A 3 -10.98 9.38 23.53
C MET A 3 -11.64 8.72 22.33
N MET A 4 -11.25 9.13 21.13
CA MET A 4 -11.72 8.55 19.87
C MET A 4 -11.17 7.13 19.82
N ARG A 5 -12.00 6.13 20.14
CA ARG A 5 -11.68 4.71 19.92
C ARG A 5 -11.38 4.57 18.44
N LEU A 6 -10.11 4.40 18.10
CA LEU A 6 -9.66 4.08 16.75
C LEU A 6 -10.48 2.88 16.27
N SER A 7 -11.28 3.09 15.23
CA SER A 7 -11.85 1.99 14.47
C SER A 7 -10.72 1.06 14.07
N VAL A 8 -10.79 -0.21 14.48
CA VAL A 8 -9.84 -1.26 14.08
C VAL A 8 -9.66 -1.14 12.56
N SER A 9 -8.45 -0.78 12.12
CA SER A 9 -8.17 -0.64 10.69
C SER A 9 -8.50 -1.99 10.01
N PRO A 10 -9.08 -2.01 8.81
CA PRO A 10 -9.41 -3.26 8.11
C PRO A 10 -8.24 -4.25 8.05
N LEU A 11 -7.01 -3.74 7.97
CA LEU A 11 -5.77 -4.49 8.02
C LEU A 11 -5.56 -5.20 9.36
N ALA A 12 -5.86 -4.55 10.48
CA ALA A 12 -5.78 -5.15 11.81
C ALA A 12 -6.76 -6.33 11.99
N LYS A 13 -7.93 -6.29 11.32
CA LYS A 13 -8.86 -7.44 11.32
C LYS A 13 -8.30 -8.67 10.59
N LEU A 14 -7.35 -8.47 9.68
CA LEU A 14 -6.65 -9.54 8.98
C LEU A 14 -5.35 -9.96 9.70
N GLY A 15 -5.07 -9.42 10.89
CA GLY A 15 -3.79 -9.64 11.58
C GLY A 15 -2.59 -9.06 10.83
N VAL A 16 -2.83 -8.18 9.84
CA VAL A 16 -1.78 -7.58 9.03
C VAL A 16 -1.27 -6.32 9.72
N GLN A 17 0.01 -6.31 10.06
CA GLN A 17 0.70 -5.11 10.50
C GLN A 17 1.16 -4.30 9.28
N SER A 18 0.61 -3.09 9.15
CA SER A 18 1.10 -2.11 8.17
C SER A 18 2.33 -1.40 8.73
N THR A 19 3.33 -1.22 7.88
CA THR A 19 4.54 -0.46 8.19
C THR A 19 4.46 0.95 7.62
N GLU A 20 3.78 1.12 6.48
CA GLU A 20 3.65 2.42 5.82
C GLU A 20 2.41 2.48 4.93
N ILE A 21 1.78 3.65 4.83
CA ILE A 21 0.66 3.93 3.91
C ILE A 21 1.08 5.07 2.99
N GLN A 22 1.02 4.83 1.68
CA GLN A 22 1.40 5.78 0.63
C GLN A 22 0.25 6.00 -0.36
N ALA A 23 0.38 7.02 -1.20
CA ALA A 23 -0.55 7.25 -2.31
C ALA A 23 -0.52 6.07 -3.29
N SER A 24 -1.68 5.75 -3.87
CA SER A 24 -1.79 4.85 -5.03
C SER A 24 -1.93 5.68 -6.31
N PRO A 25 -1.42 5.22 -7.46
CA PRO A 25 -1.73 5.84 -8.76
C PRO A 25 -3.19 5.62 -9.18
N VAL A 26 -3.95 4.76 -8.50
CA VAL A 26 -5.39 4.55 -8.74
C VAL A 26 -6.20 5.42 -7.78
N ALA A 27 -7.07 6.27 -8.32
CA ALA A 27 -7.96 7.10 -7.54
C ALA A 27 -8.87 6.26 -6.63
N GLY A 28 -9.08 6.72 -5.40
CA GLY A 28 -9.86 5.98 -4.41
C GLY A 28 -9.11 4.84 -3.74
N MET A 29 -7.80 4.72 -3.95
CA MET A 29 -6.96 3.68 -3.35
C MET A 29 -5.72 4.24 -2.65
N LYS A 30 -5.16 3.41 -1.76
CA LYS A 30 -3.89 3.60 -1.05
C LYS A 30 -2.99 2.39 -1.27
N THR A 31 -1.69 2.64 -1.32
CA THR A 31 -0.66 1.60 -1.31
C THR A 31 -0.25 1.37 0.13
N VAL A 32 -0.36 0.15 0.62
CA VAL A 32 -0.05 -0.23 2.00
C VAL A 32 1.12 -1.19 1.99
N LEU A 33 2.23 -0.77 2.58
CA LEU A 33 3.39 -1.61 2.80
C LEU A 33 3.17 -2.37 4.11
N THR A 34 3.44 -3.67 4.07
CA THR A 34 3.31 -4.59 5.19
C THR A 34 4.56 -5.47 5.25
N ASN A 35 4.76 -6.16 6.36
CA ASN A 35 5.86 -7.13 6.49
C ASN A 35 5.73 -8.30 5.50
N SER A 36 4.53 -8.57 4.99
CA SER A 36 4.23 -9.69 4.09
C SER A 36 4.10 -9.28 2.61
N GLY A 37 4.44 -8.02 2.28
CA GLY A 37 4.35 -7.48 0.92
C GLY A 37 3.44 -6.26 0.81
N VAL A 38 3.09 -5.91 -0.43
CA VAL A 38 2.31 -4.70 -0.74
C VAL A 38 0.84 -5.05 -0.99
N LEU A 39 -0.04 -4.29 -0.34
CA LEU A 39 -1.48 -4.36 -0.51
C LEU A 39 -1.99 -3.03 -1.09
N TYR A 40 -3.07 -3.10 -1.86
CA TYR A 40 -3.82 -1.94 -2.31
C TYR A 40 -5.18 -1.93 -1.64
N VAL A 41 -5.50 -0.84 -0.96
CA VAL A 41 -6.68 -0.74 -0.11
C VAL A 41 -7.53 0.43 -0.59
N THR A 42 -8.84 0.25 -0.72
CA THR A 42 -9.74 1.37 -1.03
C THR A 42 -9.73 2.42 0.08
N ASP A 43 -10.01 3.68 -0.25
CA ASP A 43 -10.01 4.78 0.72
C ASP A 43 -11.00 4.57 1.88
N ASP A 44 -12.10 3.85 1.62
CA ASP A 44 -13.07 3.45 2.64
C ASP A 44 -12.66 2.21 3.44
N GLY A 45 -11.51 1.60 3.09
CA GLY A 45 -10.92 0.46 3.77
C GLY A 45 -11.62 -0.88 3.53
N LYS A 46 -12.69 -0.92 2.74
CA LYS A 46 -13.55 -2.12 2.64
C LYS A 46 -12.99 -3.19 1.72
N HIS A 47 -12.14 -2.83 0.76
CA HIS A 47 -11.60 -3.76 -0.22
C HIS A 47 -10.07 -3.74 -0.18
N ILE A 48 -9.49 -4.93 -0.30
CA ILE A 48 -8.05 -5.14 -0.29
C ILE A 48 -7.71 -6.01 -1.50
N ILE A 49 -6.70 -5.58 -2.26
CA ILE A 49 -6.17 -6.29 -3.43
C ILE A 49 -4.68 -6.52 -3.18
N GLN A 50 -4.23 -7.76 -3.33
CA GLN A 50 -2.81 -8.08 -3.23
C GLN A 50 -2.08 -7.59 -4.49
N GLY A 51 -0.92 -6.95 -4.30
CA GLY A 51 -0.08 -6.54 -5.42
C GLY A 51 0.55 -7.73 -6.18
N PRO A 52 1.26 -7.45 -7.29
CA PRO A 52 1.64 -6.11 -7.78
C PRO A 52 0.56 -5.41 -8.61
N MET A 53 0.68 -4.09 -8.71
CA MET A 53 -0.08 -3.28 -9.68
C MET A 53 0.80 -3.00 -10.90
N TYR A 54 0.19 -3.06 -12.07
CA TYR A 54 0.83 -2.72 -13.33
C TYR A 54 0.13 -1.50 -13.94
N ASP A 55 0.93 -0.51 -14.35
CA ASP A 55 0.48 0.54 -15.27
C ASP A 55 0.55 -0.02 -16.70
N VAL A 56 -0.58 -0.05 -17.39
CA VAL A 56 -0.73 -0.57 -18.76
C VAL A 56 -1.11 0.51 -19.76
N SER A 57 -0.95 1.79 -19.39
CA SER A 57 -1.27 2.93 -20.26
C SER A 57 -0.24 3.17 -21.38
N GLY A 58 0.98 2.63 -21.24
CA GLY A 58 2.06 2.75 -22.21
C GLY A 58 2.17 1.57 -23.19
N ALA A 59 3.28 1.52 -23.92
CA ALA A 59 3.54 0.45 -24.90
C ALA A 59 3.72 -0.95 -24.28
N HIS A 60 4.15 -1.02 -23.02
CA HIS A 60 4.35 -2.26 -22.27
C HIS A 60 3.91 -2.09 -20.80
N PRO A 61 3.40 -3.15 -20.14
CA PRO A 61 3.07 -3.10 -18.72
C PRO A 61 4.27 -2.76 -17.84
N VAL A 62 4.10 -1.81 -16.93
CA VAL A 62 5.13 -1.38 -15.95
C VAL A 62 4.70 -1.76 -14.55
N ASN A 63 5.51 -2.56 -13.85
CA ASN A 63 5.25 -2.93 -12.45
C ASN A 63 5.52 -1.73 -11.52
N VAL A 64 4.46 -0.99 -11.17
CA VAL A 64 4.58 0.20 -10.33
C VAL A 64 4.85 -0.14 -8.86
N THR A 65 4.46 -1.34 -8.40
CA THR A 65 4.82 -1.84 -7.06
C THR A 65 6.32 -1.97 -6.92
N ASN A 66 7.00 -2.61 -7.88
CA ASN A 66 8.44 -2.80 -7.83
C ASN A 66 9.19 -1.47 -7.93
N LYS A 67 8.70 -0.53 -8.75
CA LYS A 67 9.29 0.82 -8.84
C LYS A 67 9.29 1.54 -7.48
N LEU A 68 8.19 1.42 -6.73
CA LEU A 68 8.05 1.98 -5.38
C LEU A 68 9.02 1.29 -4.40
N LEU A 69 9.09 -0.04 -4.42
CA LEU A 69 9.98 -0.81 -3.53
C LEU A 69 11.47 -0.56 -3.82
N MET A 70 11.86 -0.35 -5.08
CA MET A 70 13.22 0.04 -5.43
C MET A 70 13.60 1.40 -4.84
N GLY A 71 12.65 2.34 -4.78
CA GLY A 71 12.86 3.61 -4.09
C GLY A 71 13.19 3.44 -2.60
N GLN A 72 12.50 2.52 -1.92
CA GLN A 72 12.74 2.17 -0.52
C GLN A 72 14.10 1.48 -0.34
N LEU A 73 14.43 0.52 -1.19
CA LEU A 73 15.72 -0.17 -1.16
C LEU A 73 16.89 0.81 -1.31
N ASN A 74 16.83 1.70 -2.30
CA ASN A 74 17.84 2.73 -2.52
C ASN A 74 17.99 3.69 -1.33
N ALA A 75 16.91 3.93 -0.56
CA ALA A 75 16.96 4.77 0.64
C ALA A 75 17.63 4.05 1.82
N LEU A 76 17.58 2.71 1.86
CA LEU A 76 18.30 1.89 2.84
C LEU A 76 19.79 1.81 2.53
N GLU A 77 20.17 1.64 1.25
CA GLU A 77 21.58 1.58 0.83
C GLU A 77 22.36 2.87 1.12
N LYS A 78 21.67 4.00 1.22
CA LYS A 78 22.28 5.31 1.49
C LYS A 78 22.42 5.63 2.98
N ARG A 79 22.04 4.72 3.87
CA ARG A 79 22.23 4.85 5.32
C ARG A 79 23.58 4.27 5.72
#